data_AF-A0A945ADG9-F1
#
_entry.id   AF-A0A945ADG9-F1
#
_cell.length_a   1.000
_cell.length_b   1.000
_cell.length_c   1.000
_cell.angle_alpha   90.00
_cell.angle_beta   90.00
_cell.angle_gamma   90.00
#
_symmetry.space_group_name_H-M   'P 1'
#
loop_
_entity.id
_entity.type
_entity.pdbx_description
1 polymer ?
#
loop_
_entity_poly.entity_id
_entity_poly.type
_entity_poly.pdbx_seq_one_letter_code
_entity_poly.pdbx_strand_id
1 'polypeptide(L)'
;MDGSPVCPQCGQTFAEFQTSSLLGCAGCYLAFAEDLAPVFKRLHGVARHCQEKTPASGELAKLKTQLQDAVAREAYEEASDIRDRILTLKQITP
;
A
#
# COMPACT_ATOMS: atom_id res chain seq x y z
N MET A 1 -15.00 -26.63 -13.99
CA MET A 1 -16.00 -25.56 -14.20
C MET A 1 -15.25 -24.25 -14.01
N ASP A 2 -14.79 -23.64 -15.10
CA ASP A 2 -13.98 -22.42 -15.08
C ASP A 2 -14.92 -21.22 -14.92
N GLY A 3 -15.09 -20.77 -13.67
CA GLY A 3 -15.95 -19.65 -13.31
C GLY A 3 -15.21 -18.33 -13.50
N SER A 4 -14.92 -17.97 -14.74
CA SER A 4 -14.30 -16.67 -15.05
C SER A 4 -15.34 -15.56 -14.83
N PRO A 5 -15.06 -14.54 -14.02
CA PRO A 5 -16.05 -13.51 -13.74
C PRO A 5 -16.33 -12.70 -15.01
N VAL A 6 -17.59 -12.34 -15.17
CA VAL A 6 -18.12 -11.59 -16.32
C VAL A 6 -18.76 -10.31 -15.82
N CYS A 7 -18.49 -9.19 -16.48
CA CYS A 7 -19.11 -7.93 -16.12
C CYS A 7 -20.61 -7.96 -16.47
N PRO A 8 -21.52 -7.73 -15.51
CA PRO A 8 -22.95 -7.70 -15.79
C PRO A 8 -23.39 -6.48 -16.61
N GLN A 9 -22.53 -5.46 -16.74
CA GLN A 9 -22.86 -4.20 -17.41
C GLN A 9 -22.46 -4.15 -18.88
N CYS A 10 -21.33 -4.75 -19.26
CA CYS A 10 -20.86 -4.77 -20.65
C CYS A 10 -20.60 -6.18 -21.21
N GLY A 11 -20.72 -7.23 -20.38
CA GLY A 11 -20.50 -8.62 -20.80
C GLY A 11 -19.04 -9.02 -20.99
N GLN A 12 -18.08 -8.11 -20.78
CA GLN A 12 -16.66 -8.42 -20.89
C GLN A 12 -16.26 -9.48 -19.86
N THR A 13 -15.38 -10.40 -20.23
CA THR A 13 -14.84 -11.43 -19.33
C THR A 13 -13.48 -11.00 -18.75
N PHE A 14 -13.13 -11.56 -17.58
CA PHE A 14 -11.81 -11.30 -16.99
C PHE A 14 -10.64 -11.78 -17.86
N ALA A 15 -10.83 -12.84 -18.66
CA ALA A 15 -9.82 -13.33 -19.60
C ALA A 15 -9.53 -12.31 -20.72
N GLU A 16 -10.56 -11.62 -21.22
CA GLU A 16 -10.40 -10.52 -22.17
C GLU A 16 -9.68 -9.32 -21.54
N PHE A 17 -9.97 -9.00 -20.28
CA PHE A 17 -9.21 -7.99 -19.54
C PHE A 17 -7.73 -8.38 -19.40
N GLN A 18 -7.41 -9.62 -19.05
CA GLN A 18 -6.00 -10.06 -18.93
C GLN A 18 -5.23 -9.94 -20.25
N THR A 19 -5.92 -10.12 -21.38
CA THR A 19 -5.31 -9.99 -22.71
C THR A 19 -5.20 -8.53 -23.16
N SER A 20 -6.23 -7.73 -22.89
CA SER A 20 -6.32 -6.33 -23.36
C SER A 20 -5.75 -5.29 -22.38
N SER A 21 -5.57 -5.65 -21.11
CA SER A 21 -5.25 -4.76 -19.97
C SER A 21 -6.17 -3.54 -19.81
N LEU A 22 -7.35 -3.55 -20.44
CA LEU A 22 -8.30 -2.43 -20.46
C LEU A 22 -9.67 -2.88 -19.97
N LEU A 23 -10.22 -2.12 -19.03
CA LEU A 23 -11.58 -2.32 -18.51
C LEU A 23 -12.56 -1.57 -19.42
N GLY A 24 -13.53 -2.28 -19.99
CA GLY A 24 -14.48 -1.74 -20.96
C GLY A 24 -15.57 -0.84 -20.39
N CYS A 25 -15.83 -0.89 -19.07
CA CYS A 25 -16.73 0.04 -18.40
C CYS A 25 -16.43 0.17 -16.90
N ALA A 26 -17.06 1.13 -16.21
CA ALA A 26 -16.91 1.31 -14.76
C ALA A 26 -17.37 0.08 -13.96
N GLY A 27 -18.39 -0.64 -14.44
CA GLY A 27 -18.88 -1.87 -13.81
C GLY A 27 -17.87 -3.02 -13.84
N CYS A 28 -16.91 -3.03 -14.78
CA CYS A 28 -15.85 -4.03 -14.83
C CYS A 28 -14.94 -3.96 -13.60
N TYR A 29 -14.73 -2.77 -13.04
CA TYR A 29 -13.90 -2.60 -11.85
C TYR A 29 -14.52 -3.30 -10.64
N LEU A 30 -15.84 -3.25 -10.51
CA LEU A 30 -16.59 -3.91 -9.43
C LEU A 30 -16.70 -5.42 -9.67
N ALA A 31 -17.02 -5.82 -10.91
CA ALA A 31 -17.22 -7.23 -11.26
C ALA A 31 -15.96 -8.08 -11.11
N PHE A 32 -14.78 -7.48 -11.29
CA PHE A 32 -13.50 -8.17 -11.19
C PHE A 32 -12.69 -7.75 -9.97
N ALA A 33 -13.28 -7.02 -9.00
CA ALA A 33 -12.54 -6.44 -7.88
C ALA A 33 -11.73 -7.47 -7.09
N GLU A 34 -12.31 -8.65 -6.87
CA GLU A 34 -11.68 -9.75 -6.13
C GLU A 34 -10.47 -10.34 -6.88
N ASP A 35 -10.56 -10.51 -8.19
CA ASP A 35 -9.50 -11.03 -9.06
C ASP A 35 -8.49 -9.95 -9.51
N LEU A 36 -8.88 -8.68 -9.53
CA LEU A 36 -8.03 -7.54 -9.81
C LEU A 36 -7.05 -7.27 -8.67
N ALA A 37 -7.42 -7.56 -7.42
CA ALA A 37 -6.58 -7.34 -6.25
C ALA A 37 -5.18 -7.98 -6.36
N PRO A 38 -5.02 -9.27 -6.70
CA PRO A 38 -3.70 -9.87 -6.91
C PRO A 38 -2.99 -9.37 -8.18
N VAL A 39 -3.73 -8.98 -9.22
CA VAL A 39 -3.17 -8.45 -10.48
C VAL A 39 -2.57 -7.07 -10.28
N PHE A 40 -3.27 -6.16 -9.61
CA PHE A 40 -2.73 -4.84 -9.24
C PHE A 40 -1.51 -4.99 -8.31
N LYS A 41 -1.55 -5.96 -7.39
CA LYS A 41 -0.42 -6.25 -6.51
C LYS A 41 0.83 -6.71 -7.27
N ARG A 42 0.67 -7.36 -8.43
CA ARG A 42 1.76 -7.78 -9.33
C ARG A 42 2.19 -6.67 -10.29
N LEU A 43 1.25 -5.92 -10.86
CA LEU A 43 1.54 -4.84 -11.83
C LEU A 43 2.26 -3.67 -11.15
N HIS A 44 1.93 -3.38 -9.89
CA HIS A 44 2.72 -2.51 -9.03
C HIS A 44 3.86 -3.28 -8.37
N GLY A 45 4.85 -3.71 -9.15
CA GLY A 45 6.06 -4.41 -8.71
C GLY A 45 6.94 -3.70 -7.65
N VAL A 46 6.47 -2.61 -7.05
CA VAL A 46 7.02 -2.02 -5.82
C VAL A 46 5.94 -1.32 -4.98
N ALA A 47 4.73 -1.87 -4.88
CA ALA A 47 3.75 -1.41 -3.87
C ALA A 47 4.03 -2.02 -2.49
N ARG A 48 5.27 -1.88 -1.99
CA ARG A 48 5.59 -2.14 -0.58
C ARG A 48 5.45 -0.87 0.26
N HIS A 49 4.39 -0.10 0.05
CA HIS A 49 4.02 0.96 0.98
C HIS A 49 2.56 1.38 0.88
N CYS A 50 1.64 0.45 1.13
CA CYS A 50 0.30 0.81 1.57
C CYS A 50 -0.29 -0.38 2.34
N GLN A 51 0.20 -0.59 3.56
CA GLN A 51 -0.55 -1.36 4.52
C GLN A 51 -0.90 -0.41 5.65
N GLU A 52 -2.20 -0.14 5.72
CA GLU A 52 -2.90 0.34 6.90
C GLU A 52 -2.40 1.68 7.47
N LYS A 53 -3.14 2.75 7.15
CA LYS A 53 -3.08 3.99 7.92
C LYS A 53 -3.60 3.72 9.33
N THR A 54 -2.77 3.14 10.18
CA THR A 54 -2.74 3.57 11.57
C THR A 54 -2.05 4.94 11.58
N PRO A 55 -2.63 5.99 12.20
CA PRO A 55 -2.02 7.33 12.21
C PRO A 55 -0.60 7.33 12.79
N ALA A 56 -0.24 6.31 13.58
CA ALA A 56 1.10 6.10 14.13
C ALA A 56 2.16 5.74 13.07
N SER A 57 1.81 5.08 11.96
CA SER A 57 2.79 4.51 11.03
C SER A 57 3.52 5.57 10.18
N GLY A 58 2.82 6.64 9.79
CA GLY A 58 3.40 7.73 9.00
C GLY A 58 4.34 8.64 9.80
N GLU A 59 4.01 8.90 11.07
CA GLU A 59 4.85 9.70 11.96
C GLU A 59 6.11 8.93 12.39
N LEU A 60 5.97 7.63 12.69
CA LEU A 60 7.11 6.75 12.96
C LEU A 60 8.08 6.65 11.77
N ALA A 61 7.57 6.61 10.54
CA ALA A 61 8.41 6.60 9.34
C ALA A 61 9.22 7.91 9.21
N LYS A 62 8.57 9.07 9.41
CA LYS A 62 9.25 10.38 9.38
C LYS A 62 10.32 10.50 10.47
N LEU A 63 10.02 10.10 11.70
CA LEU A 63 10.96 10.16 12.81
C LEU A 63 12.15 9.21 12.60
N LYS A 64 11.93 8.03 12.00
CA LYS A 64 13.05 7.15 11.61
C LYS A 64 13.97 7.79 10.58
N THR A 65 13.42 8.47 9.58
CA THR A 65 14.24 9.20 8.59
C THR A 65 15.02 10.33 9.26
N GLN A 66 14.38 11.11 10.14
CA GLN A 66 15.06 12.19 10.88
C GLN A 66 16.16 11.67 11.81
N LEU A 67 15.95 10.51 12.44
CA LEU A 67 16.96 9.87 13.26
C LEU A 67 18.20 9.49 12.43
N GLN A 68 17.99 8.93 11.23
CA GLN A 68 19.09 8.58 10.35
C GLN A 68 19.87 9.81 9.87
N ASP A 69 19.18 10.89 9.56
CA ASP A 69 19.78 12.16 9.16
C ASP A 69 20.58 12.82 10.31
N ALA A 70 20.02 12.84 11.53
CA ALA A 70 20.70 13.36 12.72
C ALA A 70 21.97 12.55 13.04
N VAL A 71 21.92 11.22 12.91
CA VAL A 71 23.11 10.36 13.09
C VAL A 71 24.15 10.62 11.99
N ALA A 72 23.71 10.82 10.74
CA ALA A 72 24.61 11.12 9.62
C ALA A 72 25.29 12.49 9.75
N ARG A 73 24.63 13.45 10.40
CA ARG A 73 25.17 14.78 10.73
C ARG A 73 25.89 14.84 12.08
N GLU A 74 26.11 13.70 12.73
CA GLU A 74 26.76 13.60 14.06
C GLU A 74 26.03 14.41 15.16
N ALA A 75 24.74 14.70 14.96
CA ALA A 75 23.87 15.38 15.91
C ALA A 75 23.29 14.37 16.93
N TYR A 76 24.13 13.90 17.85
CA TYR A 76 23.77 12.83 18.79
C TYR A 76 22.72 13.23 19.84
N GLU A 77 22.64 14.53 20.17
CA GLU A 77 21.62 15.08 21.06
C GLU A 77 20.23 14.99 20.40
N GLU A 78 20.09 15.56 19.20
CA GLU A 78 18.88 15.45 18.39
C GLU A 78 18.48 13.98 18.13
N ALA A 79 19.46 13.11 17.86
CA ALA A 79 19.23 11.69 17.66
C ALA A 79 18.69 10.97 18.91
N SER A 80 19.04 11.44 20.11
CA SER A 80 18.50 10.90 21.37
C SER A 80 17.04 11.31 21.55
N ASP A 81 16.73 12.60 21.36
CA ASP A 81 15.35 13.11 21.46
C ASP A 81 14.39 12.42 20.47
N ILE A 82 14.83 12.24 19.22
CA ILE A 82 14.04 11.57 18.19
C ILE A 82 13.81 10.10 18.57
N ARG A 83 14.80 9.44 19.18
CA ARG A 83 14.69 8.05 19.63
C ARG A 83 13.65 7.90 20.75
N ASP A 84 13.69 8.76 21.75
CA ASP A 84 12.70 8.75 22.85
C ASP A 84 11.27 9.01 22.33
N ARG A 85 11.13 9.88 21.34
CA ARG A 85 9.85 10.15 20.68
C ARG A 85 9.32 8.94 19.90
N ILE A 86 10.20 8.19 19.23
CA ILE A 86 9.85 6.91 18.57
C ILE A 86 9.41 5.86 19.58
N LEU A 87 10.10 5.76 20.73
CA LEU A 87 9.74 4.81 21.78
C LEU A 87 8.37 5.12 22.38
N THR A 88 8.10 6.40 22.65
CA THR A 88 6.81 6.87 23.16
C THR A 88 5.67 6.54 22.20
N LEU A 89 5.85 6.82 20.90
CA LEU A 89 4.85 6.51 19.87
C LEU A 89 4.58 5.01 19.71
N LYS A 90 5.59 4.15 19.90
CA LYS A 90 5.38 2.69 19.85
C LYS A 90 4.61 2.15 21.06
N GLN A 91 4.79 2.73 22.24
CA GLN A 91 4.14 2.27 23.47
C GLN A 91 2.62 2.59 23.51
N ILE A 92 2.14 3.49 22.67
CA ILE A 92 0.72 3.89 22.60
C ILE A 92 -0.14 2.94 21.73
N THR A 93 0.40 1.79 21.31
CA THR A 93 -0.37 0.78 20.56
C THR A 93 -0.97 -0.25 21.54
N PRO A 94 -2.29 -0.25 21.81
CA PRO A 94 -2.93 -1.29 22.61
C PRO A 94 -2.99 -2.64 21.89
#